data_AF-A0A369XMP9-F1
#
_entry.id   AF-A0A369XMP9-F1
#
_cell.length_a   1.000
_cell.length_b   1.000
_cell.length_c   1.000
_cell.angle_alpha   90.00
_cell.angle_beta   90.00
_cell.angle_gamma   90.00
#
_symmetry.space_group_name_H-M   'P 1'
#
loop_
_entity.id
_entity.type
_entity.pdbx_description
1 polymer ?
#
loop_
_entity_poly.entity_id
_entity_poly.type
_entity_poly.pdbx_seq_one_letter_code
_entity_poly.pdbx_strand_id
1 'polypeptide(L)'
;MRFNRPHDLLIHNQTLLVTDSQQGGARVLSLALEPGYPLIRETHIAAAYCRSFKLIGSTLYVCDSGGGRVFLLDARTLETLASYGSREPGATIGSLDRKQQKQHPTRMVPNEIIRFRERFFLTNYFYRGTRNRLISFSSLDEWERGHYVDHSHLVKGVPYFMDIPDDRLFLGEIDDCSRCVQIAEEAGELRLMHIIE
;
A
#
# COMPACT_ATOMS: atom_id res chain seq x y z
N MET A 1 -5.87 -20.86 15.00
CA MET A 1 -5.79 -19.38 14.98
C MET A 1 -7.02 -18.82 14.29
N ARG A 2 -7.57 -17.69 14.75
CA ARG A 2 -8.71 -17.02 14.09
C ARG A 2 -8.26 -15.64 13.59
N PHE A 3 -8.45 -15.40 12.29
CA PHE A 3 -8.28 -14.08 11.69
C PHE A 3 -9.56 -13.26 11.88
N ASN A 4 -9.41 -11.95 12.05
CA ASN A 4 -10.54 -11.03 12.17
C ASN A 4 -10.94 -10.48 10.79
N ARG A 5 -9.99 -9.83 10.12
CA ARG A 5 -10.14 -9.25 8.80
C ARG A 5 -8.77 -9.26 8.07
N PRO A 6 -8.34 -10.44 7.59
CA PRO A 6 -7.13 -10.55 6.81
C PRO A 6 -7.34 -9.87 5.45
N HIS A 7 -6.39 -9.05 5.02
CA HIS A 7 -6.50 -8.30 3.75
C HIS A 7 -5.49 -8.71 2.71
N ASP A 8 -4.28 -9.00 3.16
CA ASP A 8 -3.18 -9.27 2.26
C ASP A 8 -2.26 -10.32 2.87
N LEU A 9 -1.51 -11.01 2.01
CA LEU A 9 -0.56 -12.05 2.36
C LEU A 9 0.59 -12.10 1.37
N LEU A 10 1.76 -12.53 1.83
CA LEU A 10 2.87 -12.88 0.94
C LEU A 10 3.72 -13.99 1.54
N ILE A 11 4.43 -14.70 0.67
CA ILE A 11 5.39 -15.73 1.08
C ILE A 11 6.79 -15.12 1.10
N HIS A 12 7.48 -15.25 2.23
CA HIS A 12 8.87 -14.82 2.39
C HIS A 12 9.65 -15.82 3.25
N ASN A 13 10.79 -16.31 2.75
CA ASN A 13 11.68 -17.24 3.47
C ASN A 13 10.94 -18.43 4.12
N GLN A 14 10.11 -19.13 3.33
CA GLN A 14 9.29 -20.27 3.80
C GLN A 14 8.26 -19.92 4.90
N THR A 15 8.01 -18.64 5.12
CA THR A 15 6.95 -18.16 6.01
C THR A 15 5.84 -17.48 5.21
N LEU A 16 4.61 -17.64 5.69
CA LEU A 16 3.46 -16.88 5.23
C LEU A 16 3.33 -15.65 6.12
N LEU A 17 3.50 -14.47 5.54
CA LEU A 17 3.21 -13.20 6.20
C LEU A 17 1.75 -12.84 5.94
N VAL A 18 1.06 -12.35 6.97
CA VAL A 18 -0.35 -11.97 6.89
C VAL A 18 -0.58 -10.66 7.64
N THR A 19 -1.36 -9.76 7.06
CA THR A 19 -1.92 -8.62 7.79
C THR A 19 -3.35 -8.95 8.20
N ASP A 20 -3.69 -8.70 9.45
CA ASP A 20 -5.02 -8.95 10.00
C ASP A 20 -5.53 -7.73 10.76
N SER A 21 -6.44 -6.98 10.13
CA SER A 21 -7.02 -5.77 10.70
C SER A 21 -8.04 -6.13 11.79
N GLN A 22 -8.06 -5.35 12.88
CA GLN A 22 -8.98 -5.54 14.00
C GLN A 22 -9.45 -4.18 14.55
N GLN A 23 -10.44 -4.20 15.45
CA GLN A 23 -10.81 -2.97 16.14
C GLN A 23 -9.61 -2.45 16.96
N GLY A 24 -9.23 -1.19 16.75
CA GLY A 24 -8.15 -0.54 17.49
C GLY A 24 -6.72 -0.85 17.01
N GLY A 25 -6.52 -1.56 15.89
CA GLY A 25 -5.18 -1.88 15.41
C GLY A 25 -5.14 -2.84 14.21
N ALA A 26 -3.94 -3.30 13.88
CA ALA A 26 -3.74 -4.47 13.02
C ALA A 26 -2.65 -5.37 13.59
N ARG A 27 -2.75 -6.66 13.29
CA ARG A 27 -1.70 -7.64 13.54
C ARG A 27 -0.94 -7.90 12.26
N VAL A 28 0.37 -8.04 12.35
CA VAL A 28 1.19 -8.62 11.29
C VAL A 28 1.73 -9.92 11.84
N LEU A 29 1.44 -11.02 11.15
CA LEU A 29 1.77 -12.37 11.57
C LEU A 29 2.76 -12.99 10.59
N SER A 30 3.65 -13.82 11.10
CA SER A 30 4.46 -14.75 10.31
C SER A 30 4.12 -16.16 10.76
N LEU A 31 3.71 -16.99 9.80
CA LEU A 31 3.26 -18.36 10.01
C LEU A 31 4.20 -19.30 9.25
N ALA A 32 4.47 -20.49 9.79
CA ALA A 32 5.22 -21.48 9.03
C ALA A 32 4.38 -22.02 7.87
N LEU A 33 5.00 -22.29 6.72
CA LEU A 33 4.37 -22.97 5.59
C LEU A 33 4.33 -24.50 5.81
N GLU A 34 3.69 -24.91 6.90
CA GLU A 34 3.51 -26.30 7.32
C GLU A 34 2.04 -26.55 7.64
N PRO A 35 1.55 -27.81 7.59
CA PRO A 35 0.16 -28.11 7.91
C PRO A 35 -0.29 -27.49 9.25
N GLY A 36 -1.38 -26.72 9.20
CA GLY A 36 -1.91 -26.00 10.36
C GLY A 36 -1.35 -24.59 10.58
N TYR A 37 -0.39 -24.14 9.77
CA TYR A 37 0.18 -22.78 9.76
C TYR A 37 0.52 -22.26 11.17
N PRO A 38 1.42 -22.93 11.91
CA PRO A 38 1.75 -22.53 13.26
C PRO A 38 2.34 -21.11 13.29
N LEU A 39 1.97 -20.35 14.33
CA LEU A 39 2.48 -18.99 14.54
C LEU A 39 3.97 -19.03 14.86
N ILE A 40 4.77 -18.30 14.08
CA ILE A 40 6.20 -18.09 14.36
C ILE A 40 6.35 -16.83 15.21
N ARG A 41 5.72 -15.73 14.79
CA ARG A 41 5.81 -14.42 15.43
C ARG A 41 4.63 -13.54 15.02
N GLU A 42 4.29 -12.60 15.89
CA GLU A 42 3.31 -11.56 15.61
C GLU A 42 3.78 -10.22 16.16
N THR A 43 3.28 -9.15 15.55
CA THR A 43 3.40 -7.80 16.08
C THR A 43 2.06 -7.09 15.94
N HIS A 44 1.83 -6.12 16.83
CA HIS A 44 0.67 -5.25 16.77
C HIS A 44 1.11 -3.85 16.35
N ILE A 45 0.48 -3.35 15.28
CA ILE A 45 0.67 -1.97 14.84
C ILE A 45 -0.61 -1.18 15.09
N ALA A 46 -0.42 0.09 15.45
CA ALA A 46 -1.51 1.03 15.72
C ALA A 46 -2.18 1.52 14.41
N ALA A 47 -2.48 0.63 13.48
CA ALA A 47 -3.14 0.91 12.20
C ALA A 47 -4.66 0.92 12.37
N ALA A 48 -5.36 1.83 11.69
CA ALA A 48 -6.81 1.85 11.72
C ALA A 48 -7.42 0.82 10.76
N TYR A 49 -6.77 0.61 9.61
CA TYR A 49 -7.17 -0.41 8.63
C TYR A 49 -6.03 -0.71 7.66
N CYS A 50 -5.41 -1.88 7.79
CA CYS A 50 -4.38 -2.36 6.87
C CYS A 50 -5.03 -2.99 5.65
N ARG A 51 -4.69 -2.48 4.46
CA ARG A 51 -5.24 -2.97 3.19
C ARG A 51 -4.25 -3.80 2.39
N SER A 52 -2.99 -3.42 2.40
CA SER A 52 -1.94 -4.13 1.67
C SER A 52 -0.65 -4.09 2.44
N PHE A 53 0.25 -5.01 2.11
CA PHE A 53 1.65 -4.83 2.43
C PHE A 53 2.55 -5.43 1.35
N LYS A 54 3.70 -4.80 1.13
CA LYS A 54 4.70 -5.26 0.18
C LYS A 54 6.05 -5.43 0.86
N LEU A 55 6.78 -6.46 0.45
CA LEU A 55 8.18 -6.64 0.83
C LEU A 55 9.06 -5.92 -0.18
N ILE A 56 9.85 -4.96 0.29
CA ILE A 56 10.83 -4.22 -0.52
C ILE A 56 12.18 -4.38 0.17
N GLY A 57 13.07 -5.17 -0.42
CA GLY A 57 14.31 -5.60 0.25
C GLY A 57 14.00 -6.40 1.51
N SER A 58 14.53 -5.98 2.66
CA SER A 58 14.28 -6.60 3.97
C SER A 58 13.17 -5.92 4.78
N THR A 59 12.44 -4.97 4.20
CA THR A 59 11.43 -4.17 4.90
C THR A 59 10.04 -4.47 4.37
N LEU A 60 9.09 -4.70 5.28
CA LEU A 60 7.67 -4.78 4.99
C LEU A 60 7.05 -3.39 5.09
N TYR A 61 6.42 -2.96 4.01
CA TYR A 61 5.69 -1.71 3.92
C TYR A 61 4.21 -2.02 4.06
N VAL A 62 3.60 -1.63 5.17
CA VAL A 62 2.20 -1.92 5.49
C VAL A 62 1.36 -0.65 5.30
N CYS A 63 0.44 -0.70 4.35
CA CYS A 63 -0.46 0.41 4.03
C CYS A 63 -1.65 0.45 5.00
N ASP A 64 -1.61 1.39 5.94
CA ASP A 64 -2.74 1.74 6.81
C ASP A 64 -3.63 2.75 6.10
N SER A 65 -4.51 2.23 5.24
CA SER A 65 -5.52 3.02 4.53
C SER A 65 -6.44 3.77 5.49
N GLY A 66 -6.75 3.20 6.66
CA GLY A 66 -7.64 3.85 7.63
C GLY A 66 -7.01 5.06 8.33
N GLY A 67 -5.69 5.04 8.52
CA GLY A 67 -4.95 6.12 9.18
C GLY A 67 -4.18 7.04 8.25
N GLY A 68 -4.17 6.77 6.94
CA GLY A 68 -3.43 7.53 5.95
C GLY A 68 -1.92 7.41 6.12
N ARG A 69 -1.43 6.22 6.50
CA ARG A 69 -0.04 5.96 6.90
C ARG A 69 0.55 4.76 6.20
N VAL A 70 1.87 4.73 6.09
CA VAL A 70 2.65 3.53 5.76
C VAL A 70 3.54 3.20 6.95
N PHE A 71 3.41 1.99 7.49
CA PHE A 71 4.30 1.45 8.52
C PHE A 71 5.42 0.65 7.88
N LEU A 72 6.64 0.79 8.39
CA LEU A 72 7.80 0.01 7.97
C LEU A 72 8.13 -0.96 9.10
N LEU A 73 8.17 -2.24 8.78
CA LEU A 73 8.55 -3.30 9.70
C LEU A 73 9.76 -4.05 9.13
N ASP A 74 10.66 -4.48 9.99
CA ASP A 74 11.69 -5.43 9.58
C ASP A 74 11.02 -6.78 9.25
N ALA A 75 11.24 -7.30 8.04
CA ALA A 75 10.52 -8.48 7.56
C ALA A 75 10.85 -9.76 8.33
N ARG A 76 12.03 -9.81 8.95
CA ARG A 76 12.48 -10.96 9.73
C ARG A 76 11.86 -10.92 11.12
N THR A 77 11.99 -9.80 11.81
CA THR A 77 11.64 -9.64 13.24
C THR A 77 10.21 -9.18 13.46
N LEU A 78 9.58 -8.55 12.47
CA LEU A 78 8.33 -7.80 12.56
C LEU A 78 8.40 -6.61 13.53
N GLU A 79 9.60 -6.14 13.89
CA GLU A 79 9.75 -4.91 14.66
C GLU A 79 9.37 -3.71 13.81
N THR A 80 8.63 -2.76 14.40
CA THR A 80 8.29 -1.50 13.72
C THR A 80 9.52 -0.61 13.67
N LEU A 81 9.96 -0.29 12.45
CA LEU A 81 11.10 0.58 12.19
C LEU A 81 10.69 2.04 12.15
N ALA A 82 9.57 2.35 11.47
CA ALA A 82 9.08 3.71 11.30
C ALA A 82 7.61 3.72 10.87
N SER A 83 6.98 4.90 10.90
CA SER A 83 5.68 5.13 10.28
C SER A 83 5.65 6.52 9.66
N TYR A 84 5.11 6.62 8.44
CA TYR A 84 5.01 7.87 7.69
C TYR A 84 3.55 8.18 7.43
N GLY A 85 3.13 9.42 7.63
CA GLY A 85 1.76 9.85 7.42
C GLY A 85 1.69 10.93 6.36
N SER A 86 0.79 10.79 5.38
CA SER A 86 0.59 11.86 4.40
C SER A 86 0.05 13.13 5.07
N ARG A 87 0.46 14.30 4.58
CA ARG A 87 0.00 15.62 5.05
C ARG A 87 -0.85 16.37 4.02
N GLU A 88 -1.41 15.66 3.04
CA GLU A 88 -2.13 16.30 1.93
C GLU A 88 -3.40 17.04 2.39
N PRO A 89 -3.53 18.35 2.13
CA PRO A 89 -4.77 19.10 2.35
C PRO A 89 -5.94 18.56 1.48
N GLY A 90 -7.10 18.25 2.08
CA GLY A 90 -8.36 17.89 1.38
C GLY A 90 -8.70 16.40 1.21
N ALA A 91 -7.76 15.50 1.47
CA ALA A 91 -7.87 14.04 1.44
C ALA A 91 -8.67 13.41 2.63
N THR A 92 -9.79 12.72 2.38
CA THR A 92 -10.66 12.13 3.43
C THR A 92 -10.35 10.67 3.78
N ILE A 93 -10.42 10.33 5.08
CA ILE A 93 -10.36 8.94 5.57
C ILE A 93 -11.67 8.22 5.22
N GLY A 94 -11.56 7.12 4.47
CA GLY A 94 -12.72 6.37 3.98
C GLY A 94 -13.56 5.63 5.03
N SER A 95 -13.08 5.50 6.26
CA SER A 95 -13.79 4.79 7.35
C SER A 95 -14.48 5.70 8.36
N LEU A 96 -14.31 7.03 8.26
CA LEU A 96 -14.89 7.98 9.22
C LEU A 96 -16.22 8.52 8.73
N ASP A 97 -17.18 8.71 9.63
CA ASP A 97 -18.43 9.38 9.30
C ASP A 97 -18.22 10.87 8.95
N ARG A 98 -19.21 11.52 8.33
CA ARG A 98 -19.11 12.93 7.90
C ARG A 98 -18.77 13.93 9.03
N LYS A 99 -19.08 13.62 10.30
CA LYS A 99 -18.76 14.48 11.44
C LYS A 99 -17.31 14.29 11.87
N GLN A 100 -16.84 13.04 11.92
CA GLN A 100 -15.46 12.67 12.19
C GLN A 100 -14.52 13.19 11.08
N GLN A 101 -14.93 13.13 9.82
CA GLN A 101 -14.17 13.67 8.68
C GLN A 101 -13.81 15.17 8.82
N LYS A 102 -14.61 15.97 9.54
CA LYS A 102 -14.31 17.40 9.78
C LYS A 102 -13.26 17.64 10.86
N GLN A 103 -12.96 16.64 11.69
CA GLN A 103 -12.09 16.76 12.87
C GLN A 103 -10.70 16.15 12.66
N HIS A 104 -10.53 15.34 11.62
CA HIS A 104 -9.25 14.71 11.32
C HIS A 104 -8.57 15.40 10.13
N PRO A 105 -7.29 15.81 10.26
CA PRO A 105 -6.55 16.41 9.17
C PRO A 105 -6.51 15.43 8.00
N THR A 106 -6.53 16.00 6.82
CA THR A 106 -6.66 15.28 5.58
C THR A 106 -5.41 14.49 5.27
N ARG A 107 -5.57 13.23 4.87
CA ARG A 107 -4.47 12.31 4.59
C ARG A 107 -4.79 11.48 3.35
N MET A 108 -3.86 11.42 2.43
CA MET A 108 -3.84 10.44 1.36
C MET A 108 -3.97 9.05 1.97
N VAL A 109 -4.92 8.27 1.44
CA VAL A 109 -5.23 6.91 1.87
C VAL A 109 -4.37 5.95 1.05
N PRO A 110 -3.24 5.44 1.57
CA PRO A 110 -2.40 4.54 0.82
C PRO A 110 -3.16 3.23 0.58
N ASN A 111 -3.22 2.82 -0.67
CA ASN A 111 -3.82 1.57 -1.10
C ASN A 111 -2.74 0.51 -1.26
N GLU A 112 -1.64 0.86 -1.91
CA GLU A 112 -0.48 0.01 -2.11
C GLU A 112 0.77 0.84 -2.36
N ILE A 113 1.93 0.30 -2.02
CA ILE A 113 3.24 0.93 -2.24
C ILE A 113 4.23 -0.11 -2.76
N ILE A 114 5.02 0.28 -3.77
CA ILE A 114 6.10 -0.55 -4.32
C ILE A 114 7.30 0.35 -4.62
N ARG A 115 8.49 -0.26 -4.75
CA ARG A 115 9.69 0.45 -5.24
C ARG A 115 10.06 -0.11 -6.60
N PHE A 116 10.06 0.74 -7.60
CA PHE A 116 10.53 0.42 -8.94
C PHE A 116 11.70 1.35 -9.26
N ARG A 117 12.88 0.76 -9.48
CA ARG A 117 14.15 1.48 -9.64
C ARG A 117 14.40 2.40 -8.43
N GLU A 118 14.72 3.67 -8.66
CA GLU A 118 15.07 4.64 -7.60
C GLU A 118 13.88 5.38 -6.98
N ARG A 119 12.64 4.98 -7.30
CA ARG A 119 11.43 5.67 -6.84
C ARG A 119 10.46 4.71 -6.18
N PHE A 120 9.73 5.25 -5.22
CA PHE A 120 8.51 4.63 -4.74
C PHE A 120 7.36 5.01 -5.64
N PHE A 121 6.45 4.07 -5.81
CA PHE A 121 5.15 4.25 -6.42
C PHE A 121 4.09 3.91 -5.40
N LEU A 122 3.04 4.71 -5.35
CA LEU A 122 1.93 4.53 -4.43
C LEU A 122 0.61 4.73 -5.15
N THR A 123 -0.29 3.76 -5.02
CA THR A 123 -1.70 3.94 -5.37
C THR A 123 -2.45 4.36 -4.13
N ASN A 124 -3.50 5.14 -4.31
CA ASN A 124 -4.28 5.65 -3.19
C ASN A 124 -5.79 5.48 -3.45
N TYR A 125 -6.56 5.27 -2.38
CA TYR A 125 -8.00 5.03 -2.46
C TYR A 125 -8.79 6.17 -1.81
N PHE A 126 -9.41 7.03 -2.60
CA PHE A 126 -10.27 8.09 -2.09
C PHE A 126 -11.75 7.68 -2.11
N TYR A 127 -12.37 7.59 -0.92
CA TYR A 127 -13.81 7.32 -0.83
C TYR A 127 -14.61 8.64 -0.93
N ARG A 128 -15.37 8.77 -2.02
CA ARG A 128 -16.32 9.85 -2.37
C ARG A 128 -15.68 11.19 -2.78
N GLY A 129 -15.75 11.47 -4.10
CA GLY A 129 -15.63 12.81 -4.68
C GLY A 129 -14.21 13.27 -5.04
N THR A 130 -13.18 12.47 -4.76
CA THR A 130 -11.79 12.76 -5.11
C THR A 130 -11.21 11.66 -6.00
N ARG A 131 -10.22 12.01 -6.82
CA ARG A 131 -9.62 11.13 -7.83
C ARG A 131 -8.59 10.21 -7.19
N ASN A 132 -8.74 8.90 -7.35
CA ASN A 132 -7.68 7.92 -7.06
C ASN A 132 -6.44 8.25 -7.90
N ARG A 133 -5.26 8.11 -7.31
CA ARG A 133 -4.02 8.49 -7.97
C ARG A 133 -3.01 7.35 -8.02
N LEU A 134 -2.20 7.43 -9.06
CA LEU A 134 -0.87 6.83 -9.11
C LEU A 134 0.13 7.96 -8.88
N ILE A 135 0.93 7.89 -7.82
CA ILE A 135 1.98 8.88 -7.56
C ILE A 135 3.34 8.22 -7.47
N SER A 136 4.39 8.99 -7.73
CA SER A 136 5.78 8.58 -7.46
C SER A 136 6.53 9.61 -6.62
N PHE A 137 7.46 9.15 -5.80
CA PHE A 137 8.32 9.99 -4.95
C PHE A 137 9.65 9.28 -4.66
N SER A 138 10.70 10.03 -4.30
CA SER A 138 12.04 9.47 -4.12
C SER A 138 12.23 8.87 -2.73
N SER A 139 11.48 9.36 -1.73
CA SER A 139 11.51 8.86 -0.35
C SER A 139 10.19 9.06 0.37
N LEU A 140 9.97 8.29 1.44
CA LEU A 140 8.77 8.45 2.27
C LEU A 140 8.71 9.81 2.99
N ASP A 141 9.87 10.42 3.27
CA ASP A 141 9.94 11.79 3.79
C ASP A 141 9.41 12.82 2.79
N GLU A 142 9.72 12.66 1.50
CA GLU A 142 9.16 13.49 0.43
C GLU A 142 7.65 13.30 0.34
N TRP A 143 7.18 12.05 0.36
CA TRP A 143 5.74 11.76 0.37
C TRP A 143 5.02 12.36 1.58
N GLU A 144 5.57 12.22 2.79
CA GLU A 144 5.02 12.83 4.00
C GLU A 144 4.93 14.36 3.89
N ARG A 145 5.91 15.00 3.24
CA ARG A 145 5.90 16.45 2.96
C ARG A 145 4.99 16.87 1.80
N GLY A 146 4.37 15.92 1.10
CA GLY A 146 3.53 16.18 -0.07
C GLY A 146 4.31 16.43 -1.36
N HIS A 147 5.58 16.03 -1.41
CA HIS A 147 6.43 16.13 -2.60
C HIS A 147 6.36 14.82 -3.39
N TYR A 148 5.52 14.80 -4.41
CA TYR A 148 5.36 13.66 -5.32
C TYR A 148 4.93 14.13 -6.70
N VAL A 149 5.11 13.26 -7.69
CA VAL A 149 4.62 13.46 -9.06
C VAL A 149 3.35 12.64 -9.26
N ASP A 150 2.32 13.25 -9.83
CA ASP A 150 1.05 12.60 -10.14
C ASP A 150 1.07 12.03 -11.58
N HIS A 151 0.96 10.71 -11.66
CA HIS A 151 0.96 9.92 -12.91
C HIS A 151 -0.42 9.39 -13.28
N SER A 152 -1.48 9.91 -12.65
CA SER A 152 -2.86 9.43 -12.88
C SER A 152 -3.37 9.67 -14.31
N HIS A 153 -2.63 10.45 -15.11
CA HIS A 153 -2.92 10.64 -16.53
C HIS A 153 -2.49 9.43 -17.40
N LEU A 154 -1.64 8.54 -16.89
CA LEU A 154 -1.19 7.32 -17.58
C LEU A 154 -2.22 6.19 -17.57
N VAL A 155 -3.24 6.32 -16.72
CA VAL A 155 -4.26 5.32 -16.44
C VAL A 155 -5.64 5.87 -16.81
N LYS A 156 -6.58 4.99 -17.15
CA LYS A 156 -7.97 5.41 -17.41
C LYS A 156 -8.91 5.03 -16.28
N GLY A 157 -8.67 3.88 -15.65
CA GLY A 157 -9.43 3.41 -14.50
C GLY A 157 -8.81 3.84 -13.17
N VAL A 158 -9.36 3.32 -12.08
CA VAL A 158 -8.81 3.50 -10.72
C VAL A 158 -7.56 2.63 -10.52
N PRO A 159 -6.35 3.22 -10.31
CA PRO A 159 -5.16 2.48 -9.94
C PRO A 159 -5.38 1.67 -8.68
N TYR A 160 -5.09 0.37 -8.72
CA TYR A 160 -5.37 -0.52 -7.59
C TYR A 160 -4.12 -1.29 -7.13
N PHE A 161 -3.72 -2.34 -7.85
CA PHE A 161 -2.59 -3.20 -7.47
C PHE A 161 -1.40 -3.03 -8.41
N MET A 162 -0.19 -3.25 -7.92
CA MET A 162 1.08 -3.05 -8.61
C MET A 162 2.00 -4.24 -8.36
N ASP A 163 2.75 -4.60 -9.40
CA ASP A 163 3.79 -5.61 -9.29
C ASP A 163 4.95 -5.33 -10.24
N ILE A 164 6.10 -5.95 -9.99
CA ILE A 164 7.32 -5.79 -10.82
C ILE A 164 7.89 -7.15 -11.25
N PRO A 165 7.15 -7.96 -12.04
CA PRO A 165 7.74 -9.12 -12.70
C PRO A 165 8.75 -8.69 -13.77
N ASP A 166 9.90 -9.36 -13.79
CA ASP A 166 10.97 -9.18 -14.78
C ASP A 166 11.40 -7.72 -15.01
N ASP A 167 11.55 -6.94 -13.92
CA ASP A 167 11.95 -5.52 -13.96
C ASP A 167 10.99 -4.62 -14.78
N ARG A 168 9.72 -4.96 -14.81
CA ARG A 168 8.67 -4.18 -15.49
C ARG A 168 7.56 -3.84 -14.51
N LEU A 169 7.23 -2.55 -14.37
CA LEU A 169 6.14 -2.11 -13.50
C LEU A 169 4.79 -2.37 -14.17
N PHE A 170 3.96 -3.18 -13.53
CA PHE A 170 2.58 -3.41 -13.92
C PHE A 170 1.63 -2.80 -12.90
N LEU A 171 0.49 -2.31 -13.38
CA LEU A 171 -0.56 -1.71 -12.58
C LEU A 171 -1.92 -2.24 -13.05
N GLY A 172 -2.70 -2.79 -12.12
CA GLY A 172 -4.08 -3.16 -12.33
C GLY A 172 -5.05 -2.01 -12.04
N GLU A 173 -6.10 -1.92 -12.84
CA GLU A 173 -7.20 -0.95 -12.69
C GLU A 173 -8.47 -1.64 -12.12
N ILE A 174 -9.22 -1.01 -11.20
CA ILE A 174 -10.38 -1.66 -10.53
C ILE A 174 -11.69 -1.60 -11.32
N ASP A 175 -11.88 -0.58 -12.17
CA ASP A 175 -13.14 -0.40 -12.91
C ASP A 175 -13.29 -1.44 -14.03
N ASP A 176 -12.19 -2.12 -14.36
CA ASP A 176 -12.14 -3.26 -15.25
C ASP A 176 -11.05 -4.21 -14.75
N CYS A 177 -11.39 -5.17 -13.90
CA CYS A 177 -10.45 -6.16 -13.36
C CYS A 177 -9.76 -7.01 -14.45
N SER A 178 -10.14 -6.88 -15.73
CA SER A 178 -9.42 -7.48 -16.87
C SER A 178 -8.25 -6.64 -17.35
N ARG A 179 -8.15 -5.36 -16.95
CA ARG A 179 -7.18 -4.44 -17.50
C ARG A 179 -5.96 -4.26 -16.62
N CYS A 180 -4.82 -4.66 -17.16
CA CYS A 180 -3.51 -4.44 -16.58
C CYS A 180 -2.70 -3.54 -17.53
N VAL A 181 -2.06 -2.51 -16.99
CA VAL A 181 -1.20 -1.62 -17.76
C VAL A 181 0.25 -1.83 -17.40
N GLN A 182 1.10 -1.94 -18.40
CA GLN A 182 2.55 -1.90 -18.22
C GLN A 182 3.02 -0.45 -18.30
N ILE A 183 3.74 -0.01 -17.28
CA ILE A 183 4.39 1.30 -17.22
C ILE A 183 5.90 1.06 -17.29
N ALA A 184 6.59 1.78 -18.17
CA ALA A 184 8.05 1.81 -18.19
C ALA A 184 8.54 3.23 -17.97
N GLU A 185 9.77 3.35 -17.48
CA GLU A 185 10.47 4.63 -17.46
C GLU A 185 11.52 4.65 -18.60
N GLU A 186 11.34 5.60 -19.51
CA GLU A 186 12.19 5.87 -20.66
C GLU A 186 12.75 7.29 -20.54
N ALA A 187 14.08 7.44 -20.58
CA ALA A 187 14.76 8.74 -20.44
C ALA A 187 14.35 9.56 -19.19
N GLY A 188 13.94 8.87 -18.10
CA GLY A 188 13.51 9.49 -16.84
C GLY A 188 12.02 9.85 -16.78
N GLU A 189 11.27 9.61 -17.86
CA GLU A 189 9.81 9.82 -17.94
C GLU A 189 9.07 8.49 -17.90
N LEU A 190 7.96 8.44 -17.16
CA LEU A 190 7.09 7.28 -17.14
C LEU A 190 6.13 7.30 -18.33
N ARG A 191 5.98 6.16 -18.99
CA ARG A 191 5.13 5.98 -20.17
C ARG A 191 4.31 4.71 -20.05
N LEU A 192 3.06 4.80 -20.53
CA LEU A 192 2.21 3.65 -20.75
C LEU A 192 2.76 2.87 -21.96
N MET A 193 3.17 1.63 -21.75
CA MET A 193 3.78 0.79 -22.80
C MET A 193 2.78 -0.12 -23.48
N HIS A 194 1.95 -0.78 -22.68
CA HIS A 194 1.03 -1.78 -23.16
C HIS A 194 -0.20 -1.87 -22.27
N ILE A 195 -1.35 -2.14 -22.88
CA ILE A 195 -2.56 -2.52 -22.18
C ILE A 195 -2.73 -4.02 -22.43
N ILE A 196 -2.68 -4.79 -21.35
CA ILE A 196 -3.06 -6.19 -21.34
C ILE A 196 -4.55 -6.21 -21.03
N GLU A 197 -5.34 -6.61 -22.02
CA GLU A 197 -6.78 -6.89 -21.93
C GLU A 197 -7.01 -8.41 -21.82
#